data_AF-A0A9N9Q8K9-F1
#
_entry.id   AF-A0A9N9Q8K9-F1
#
_cell.length_a   1.000
_cell.length_b   1.000
_cell.length_c   1.000
_cell.angle_alpha   90.00
_cell.angle_beta   90.00
_cell.angle_gamma   90.00
#
_symmetry.space_group_name_H-M   'P 1'
#
loop_
_entity.id
_entity.type
_entity.pdbx_description
1 polymer ?
#
loop_
_entity_poly.entity_id
_entity_poly.type
_entity_poly.pdbx_seq_one_letter_code
_entity_poly.pdbx_strand_id
1 'polypeptide(L)'
;MVETSGVAKKRSRTDISQSLVNVALSKKLCGGIIVSGDKRERKIPPNKIDHRVRDGVRTHICKFPVVETDYSRERSSEKYLGNDLNITRIFEMYKQECIENRIPEELIAKKWLYEQIFNTEFIYGFKLPDNDTCDQCDAFLIKLQDSDYAKANYTARI
;
A
#
# COMPACT_ATOMS: atom_id res chain seq x y z
N MET A 1 5.40 69.53 -23.61
CA MET A 1 4.49 68.44 -24.03
C MET A 1 5.35 67.21 -24.24
N VAL A 2 5.36 66.28 -23.28
CA VAL A 2 6.10 65.02 -23.41
C VAL A 2 5.09 63.99 -23.86
N GLU A 3 5.13 63.63 -25.13
CA GLU A 3 4.28 62.57 -25.69
C GLU A 3 4.74 61.24 -25.09
N THR A 4 3.95 60.72 -24.15
CA THR A 4 4.07 59.35 -23.67
C THR A 4 3.60 58.43 -24.78
N SER A 5 4.57 57.92 -25.55
CA SER A 5 4.34 56.88 -26.54
C SER A 5 3.91 55.59 -25.82
N GLY A 6 2.60 55.41 -25.71
CA GLY A 6 1.99 54.18 -25.24
C GLY A 6 2.37 53.03 -26.16
N VAL A 7 3.23 52.14 -25.68
CA VAL A 7 3.59 50.90 -26.39
C VAL A 7 2.33 50.04 -26.51
N ALA A 8 1.75 50.01 -27.71
CA ALA A 8 0.62 49.17 -28.04
C ALA A 8 0.98 47.69 -27.78
N LYS A 9 0.33 47.07 -26.79
CA LYS A 9 0.39 45.63 -26.55
C LYS A 9 -0.16 44.92 -27.79
N LYS A 10 0.75 44.40 -28.64
CA LYS A 10 0.39 43.59 -29.82
C LYS A 10 -0.49 42.43 -29.34
N ARG A 11 -1.76 42.46 -29.71
CA ARG A 11 -2.71 41.36 -29.44
C ARG A 11 -2.23 40.14 -30.22
N SER A 12 -1.83 39.07 -29.54
CA SER A 12 -1.49 37.82 -30.21
C SER A 12 -2.75 37.26 -30.86
N ARG A 13 -2.66 36.89 -32.13
CA ARG A 13 -3.78 36.32 -32.91
C ARG A 13 -4.19 34.93 -32.42
N THR A 14 -3.28 34.25 -31.73
CA THR A 14 -3.48 32.93 -31.13
C THR A 14 -3.61 33.07 -29.62
N ASP A 15 -4.48 32.26 -29.02
CA ASP A 15 -4.63 32.09 -27.56
C ASP A 15 -3.47 31.28 -26.95
N ILE A 16 -2.24 31.53 -27.43
CA ILE A 16 -1.03 30.82 -27.03
C ILE A 16 -0.02 31.86 -26.58
N SER A 17 0.60 31.61 -25.43
CA SER A 17 1.67 32.46 -24.92
C SER A 17 2.85 32.50 -25.89
N GLN A 18 3.38 33.70 -26.13
CA GLN A 18 4.56 33.91 -26.97
C GLN A 18 5.76 33.07 -26.50
N SER A 19 5.88 32.84 -25.19
CA SER A 19 6.92 32.00 -24.59
C SER A 19 6.84 30.56 -25.09
N LEU A 20 5.64 30.01 -25.22
CA LEU A 20 5.41 28.64 -25.69
C LEU A 20 5.74 28.53 -27.18
N VAL A 21 5.37 29.54 -27.98
CA VAL A 21 5.71 29.63 -29.40
C VAL A 21 7.24 29.65 -29.59
N ASN A 22 7.94 30.47 -28.81
CA ASN A 22 9.40 30.57 -28.88
C ASN A 22 10.10 29.24 -28.52
N VAL A 23 9.60 28.52 -27.51
CA VAL A 23 10.13 27.21 -27.11
C VAL A 23 9.84 26.14 -28.15
N ALA A 24 8.68 26.17 -28.81
CA ALA A 24 8.36 25.24 -29.89
C ALA A 24 9.26 25.46 -31.11
N LEU A 25 9.49 26.73 -31.47
CA LEU A 25 10.39 27.11 -32.57
C LEU A 25 11.84 26.74 -32.30
N SER A 26 12.31 26.84 -31.05
CA SER A 26 13.69 26.44 -30.69
C SER A 26 13.91 24.92 -30.66
N LYS A 27 12.83 24.13 -30.55
CA LYS A 27 12.86 22.65 -30.53
C LYS A 27 12.60 21.98 -31.89
N LYS A 28 12.41 22.78 -32.94
CA LYS A 28 12.21 22.33 -34.32
C LYS A 28 13.49 21.74 -34.89
N LEU A 29 13.40 20.59 -35.56
CA LEU A 29 14.49 20.05 -36.38
C LEU A 29 14.47 20.63 -37.81
N CYS A 30 15.61 20.52 -38.51
CA CYS A 30 15.68 20.82 -39.94
C CYS A 30 14.65 19.95 -40.68
N GLY A 31 13.64 20.58 -41.28
CA GLY A 31 12.47 19.90 -41.86
C GLY A 31 11.11 20.25 -41.24
N GLY A 32 11.06 21.04 -40.16
CA GLY A 32 9.79 21.57 -39.64
C GLY A 32 9.06 20.68 -38.64
N ILE A 33 9.55 19.46 -38.41
CA ILE A 33 8.97 18.54 -37.43
C ILE A 33 9.58 18.81 -36.05
N ILE A 34 8.72 18.98 -35.04
CA ILE A 34 9.12 19.07 -33.63
C ILE A 34 9.28 17.63 -33.12
N VAL A 35 10.48 17.05 -33.28
CA VAL A 35 10.83 15.71 -32.75
C VAL A 35 11.83 15.83 -31.60
N SER A 36 11.63 16.81 -30.72
CA SER A 36 12.31 16.76 -29.42
C SER A 36 11.47 15.90 -28.50
N GLY A 37 11.76 14.59 -28.43
CA GLY A 37 11.19 13.70 -27.43
C GLY A 37 11.37 14.29 -26.03
N ASP A 38 10.42 14.01 -25.14
CA ASP A 38 10.45 14.58 -23.78
C ASP A 38 11.71 14.09 -23.04
N LYS A 39 12.70 14.98 -22.88
CA LYS A 39 13.93 14.74 -22.13
C LYS A 39 13.72 14.90 -20.62
N ARG A 40 12.51 14.69 -20.12
CA ARG A 40 12.29 14.40 -18.70
C ARG A 40 13.08 13.14 -18.37
N GLU A 41 14.31 13.34 -17.93
CA GLU A 41 15.13 12.29 -17.36
C GLU A 41 14.25 11.59 -16.33
N ARG A 42 14.12 10.26 -16.44
CA ARG A 42 13.45 9.42 -15.45
C ARG A 42 14.30 9.37 -14.19
N LYS A 43 14.55 10.54 -13.58
CA LYS A 43 15.23 10.65 -12.31
C LYS A 43 14.33 10.00 -11.29
N ILE A 44 14.89 9.04 -10.59
CA ILE A 44 14.28 8.50 -9.40
C ILE A 44 14.08 9.69 -8.46
N PRO A 45 12.85 9.97 -7.99
CA PRO A 45 12.64 11.05 -7.06
C PRO A 45 13.51 10.81 -5.82
N PRO A 46 14.15 11.85 -5.26
CA PRO A 46 15.05 11.69 -4.10
C PRO A 46 14.31 11.13 -2.88
N ASN A 47 12.99 11.31 -2.83
CA ASN A 47 12.12 10.78 -1.77
C ASN A 47 11.68 9.33 -2.02
N LYS A 48 12.23 8.65 -3.04
CA LYS A 48 11.89 7.25 -3.30
C LYS A 48 12.49 6.39 -2.18
N ILE A 49 11.59 5.78 -1.42
CA ILE A 49 11.97 4.81 -0.39
C ILE A 49 12.53 3.56 -1.08
N ASP A 50 13.60 3.01 -0.50
CA ASP A 50 14.21 1.78 -0.99
C ASP A 50 13.24 0.60 -0.91
N HIS A 51 13.22 -0.21 -1.97
CA HIS A 51 12.42 -1.44 -2.07
C HIS A 51 12.75 -2.43 -0.96
N ARG A 52 14.02 -2.51 -0.53
CA ARG A 52 14.48 -3.38 0.55
C ARG A 52 13.73 -3.15 1.85
N VAL A 53 13.43 -1.88 2.16
CA VAL A 53 12.68 -1.50 3.36
C VAL A 53 11.24 -1.99 3.27
N ARG A 54 10.62 -1.86 2.08
CA ARG A 54 9.25 -2.33 1.85
C ARG A 54 9.17 -3.86 1.94
N ASP A 55 10.16 -4.55 1.38
CA ASP A 55 10.21 -6.01 1.41
C ASP A 55 10.46 -6.55 2.82
N GLY A 56 11.25 -5.85 3.64
CA GLY A 56 11.41 -6.17 5.06
C GLY A 56 10.09 -6.08 5.83
N VAL A 57 9.30 -5.03 5.59
CA VAL A 57 7.97 -4.87 6.19
C VAL A 57 7.02 -5.99 5.75
N ARG A 58 6.94 -6.29 4.45
CA ARG A 58 6.11 -7.38 3.92
C ARG A 58 6.46 -8.72 4.55
N THR A 59 7.75 -9.02 4.60
CA THR A 59 8.27 -10.27 5.19
C THR A 59 7.86 -10.38 6.66
N HIS A 60 7.91 -9.29 7.41
CA HIS A 60 7.48 -9.27 8.80
C HIS A 60 5.97 -9.47 8.95
N ILE A 61 5.13 -8.79 8.16
CA ILE A 61 3.66 -8.94 8.21
C ILE A 61 3.24 -10.38 7.88
N CYS A 62 3.91 -11.04 6.93
CA CYS A 62 3.62 -12.43 6.55
C CYS A 62 3.97 -13.48 7.62
N LYS A 63 4.72 -13.12 8.67
CA LYS A 63 5.05 -14.06 9.77
C LYS A 63 3.89 -14.29 10.73
N PHE A 64 2.91 -13.39 10.76
CA PHE A 64 1.79 -13.51 11.70
C PHE A 64 0.79 -14.55 11.22
N PRO A 65 0.28 -15.41 12.13
CA PRO A 65 -0.81 -16.31 11.79
C PRO A 65 -2.07 -15.49 11.51
N VAL A 66 -2.70 -15.77 10.38
CA VAL A 66 -3.92 -15.13 9.93
C VAL A 66 -4.99 -16.19 9.85
N VAL A 67 -6.17 -15.89 10.40
CA VAL A 67 -7.34 -16.76 10.27
C VAL A 67 -8.19 -16.24 9.13
N GLU A 68 -8.44 -17.10 8.16
CA GLU A 68 -9.40 -16.84 7.09
C GLU A 68 -10.79 -17.25 7.59
N THR A 69 -11.78 -16.40 7.33
CA THR A 69 -13.17 -16.77 7.57
C THR A 69 -13.68 -17.55 6.36
N ASP A 70 -13.63 -18.87 6.44
CA ASP A 70 -14.27 -19.75 5.46
C ASP A 70 -15.80 -19.65 5.61
N TYR A 71 -16.37 -18.60 5.06
CA TYR A 71 -17.80 -18.53 4.80
C TYR A 71 -18.00 -18.30 3.31
N SER A 72 -18.75 -19.21 2.68
CA SER A 72 -18.95 -19.46 1.24
C SER A 72 -19.54 -18.30 0.42
N ARG A 73 -19.18 -17.05 0.70
CA ARG A 73 -19.55 -15.88 -0.08
C ARG A 73 -18.39 -15.53 -1.00
N GLU A 74 -18.61 -15.77 -2.30
CA GLU A 74 -17.67 -15.67 -3.43
C GLU A 74 -16.92 -14.33 -3.63
N ARG A 75 -16.93 -13.38 -2.67
CA ARG A 75 -16.43 -12.02 -2.92
C ARG A 75 -15.37 -11.45 -1.99
N SER A 76 -15.13 -12.01 -0.79
CA SER A 76 -14.07 -11.47 0.07
C SER A 76 -13.50 -12.54 1.00
N SER A 77 -12.31 -13.06 0.69
CA SER A 77 -11.50 -13.81 1.67
C SER A 77 -10.88 -12.79 2.64
N GLU A 78 -11.68 -12.26 3.55
CA GLU A 78 -11.19 -11.37 4.60
C GLU A 78 -10.33 -12.17 5.57
N LYS A 79 -9.19 -11.58 5.89
CA LYS A 79 -8.14 -12.19 6.69
C LYS A 79 -8.09 -11.49 8.02
N TYR A 80 -8.18 -12.24 9.12
CA TYR A 80 -8.24 -11.66 10.45
C TYR A 80 -7.03 -12.04 11.29
N LEU A 81 -6.39 -11.03 11.87
CA LEU A 81 -5.35 -11.15 12.88
C LEU A 81 -5.96 -11.37 14.26
N GLY A 82 -5.20 -11.95 15.18
CA GLY A 82 -5.63 -12.16 16.57
C GLY A 82 -5.99 -10.88 17.32
N ASN A 83 -6.86 -11.01 18.32
CA ASN A 83 -7.40 -9.91 19.14
C ASN A 83 -6.31 -9.10 19.84
N ASP A 84 -5.22 -9.77 20.24
CA ASP A 84 -4.13 -9.17 21.01
C ASP A 84 -3.19 -8.32 20.15
N LEU A 85 -3.34 -8.40 18.83
CA LEU A 85 -2.51 -7.69 17.87
C LEU A 85 -3.19 -6.39 17.45
N ASN A 86 -2.38 -5.34 17.34
CA ASN A 86 -2.78 -4.06 16.79
C ASN A 86 -1.64 -3.57 15.88
N ILE A 87 -1.93 -2.76 14.86
CA ILE A 87 -0.92 -2.22 13.93
C ILE A 87 0.27 -1.59 14.68
N THR A 88 -0.01 -0.84 15.75
CA THR A 88 1.07 -0.24 16.57
C THR A 88 1.91 -1.31 17.27
N ARG A 89 1.28 -2.38 17.78
CA ARG A 89 1.97 -3.48 18.46
C ARG A 89 2.83 -4.30 17.49
N ILE A 90 2.30 -4.60 16.31
CA ILE A 90 3.02 -5.30 15.24
C ILE A 90 4.21 -4.44 14.79
N PHE A 91 4.05 -3.13 14.68
CA PHE A 91 5.16 -2.22 14.37
C PHE A 91 6.25 -2.19 15.45
N GLU A 92 5.88 -2.23 16.74
CA GLU A 92 6.85 -2.36 17.84
C GLU A 92 7.66 -3.66 17.74
N MET A 93 6.98 -4.78 17.45
CA MET A 93 7.62 -6.07 17.23
C MET A 93 8.55 -6.05 16.03
N TYR A 94 8.16 -5.40 14.93
CA TYR A 94 9.01 -5.18 13.76
C TYR A 94 10.28 -4.42 14.13
N LYS A 95 10.15 -3.33 14.88
CA LYS A 95 11.30 -2.52 15.30
C LYS A 95 12.24 -3.33 16.18
N GLN A 96 11.69 -4.09 17.11
CA GLN A 96 12.46 -4.97 18.00
C GLN A 96 13.23 -6.04 17.20
N GLU A 97 12.55 -6.72 16.26
CA GLU A 97 13.18 -7.69 15.37
C GLU A 97 14.29 -7.06 14.50
N CYS A 98 14.11 -5.84 14.03
CA CYS A 98 15.14 -5.12 13.27
C CYS A 98 16.38 -4.82 14.11
N ILE A 99 16.20 -4.46 15.38
CA ILE A 99 17.30 -4.19 16.32
C ILE A 99 18.06 -5.49 16.61
N GLU A 100 17.35 -6.59 16.85
CA GLU A 100 17.93 -7.91 17.13
C GLU A 100 18.75 -8.43 15.93
N ASN A 101 18.25 -8.22 14.71
CA ASN A 101 18.94 -8.59 13.47
C ASN A 101 20.04 -7.59 13.05
N ARG A 102 20.32 -6.56 13.86
CA ARG A 102 21.33 -5.50 13.59
C ARG A 102 21.15 -4.83 12.22
N ILE A 103 19.90 -4.60 11.81
CA ILE A 103 19.59 -3.89 10.58
C ILE A 103 19.95 -2.41 10.77
N PRO A 104 20.65 -1.77 9.82
CA PRO A 104 20.98 -0.34 9.92
C PRO A 104 19.69 0.49 9.93
N GLU A 105 19.69 1.57 10.72
CA GLU A 105 18.50 2.41 10.94
C GLU A 105 17.91 2.99 9.65
N GLU A 106 18.75 3.25 8.65
CA GLU A 106 18.35 3.71 7.32
C GLU A 106 17.44 2.72 6.58
N LEU A 107 17.57 1.42 6.89
CA LEU A 107 16.76 0.36 6.31
C LEU A 107 15.53 0.01 7.17
N ILE A 108 15.36 0.67 8.32
CA ILE A 108 14.20 0.47 9.18
C ILE A 108 13.05 1.35 8.70
N ALA A 109 11.91 0.74 8.38
CA ALA A 109 10.71 1.46 8.00
C ALA A 109 10.20 2.35 9.14
N LYS A 110 9.77 3.57 8.79
CA LYS A 110 9.04 4.45 9.71
C LYS A 110 7.60 3.99 9.89
N LYS A 111 6.98 4.33 11.02
CA LYS A 111 5.60 3.95 11.37
C LYS A 111 4.60 4.25 10.25
N TRP A 112 4.62 5.46 9.69
CA TRP A 112 3.71 5.85 8.61
C TRP A 112 3.84 4.95 7.37
N LEU A 113 5.06 4.54 7.01
CA LEU A 113 5.30 3.68 5.85
C LEU A 113 4.79 2.28 6.12
N TYR A 114 5.01 1.80 7.34
CA TYR A 114 4.52 0.51 7.80
C TYR A 114 2.99 0.45 7.71
N GLU A 115 2.30 1.45 8.25
CA GLU A 115 0.83 1.57 8.19
C GLU A 115 0.32 1.67 6.75
N GLN A 116 1.01 2.43 5.89
CA GLN A 116 0.64 2.53 4.49
C GLN A 116 0.75 1.17 3.78
N ILE A 117 1.85 0.44 3.97
CA ILE A 117 2.03 -0.90 3.37
C ILE A 117 0.97 -1.85 3.90
N PHE A 118 0.73 -1.85 5.22
CA PHE A 118 -0.29 -2.68 5.85
C PHE A 118 -1.67 -2.44 5.22
N ASN A 119 -2.13 -1.18 5.15
CA ASN A 119 -3.46 -0.85 4.66
C ASN A 119 -3.63 -0.97 3.13
N THR A 120 -2.55 -0.87 2.36
CA THR A 120 -2.63 -0.90 0.88
C THR A 120 -2.43 -2.30 0.31
N GLU A 121 -1.59 -3.12 0.93
CA GLU A 121 -1.23 -4.45 0.42
C GLU A 121 -1.97 -5.58 1.15
N PHE A 122 -2.40 -5.35 2.39
CA PHE A 122 -3.04 -6.38 3.21
C PHE A 122 -4.46 -5.96 3.61
N ILE A 123 -5.45 -6.74 3.19
CA ILE A 123 -6.85 -6.57 3.61
C ILE A 123 -7.04 -7.34 4.93
N TYR A 124 -6.30 -6.95 5.96
CA TYR A 124 -6.31 -7.61 7.27
C TYR A 124 -7.22 -6.87 8.25
N GLY A 125 -8.21 -7.57 8.77
CA GLY A 125 -9.00 -7.14 9.92
C GLY A 125 -8.36 -7.59 11.24
N PHE A 126 -8.79 -6.98 12.34
CA PHE A 126 -8.54 -7.50 13.68
C PHE A 126 -9.78 -8.25 14.13
N LYS A 127 -9.60 -9.44 14.70
CA LYS A 127 -10.70 -10.14 15.32
C LYS A 127 -11.24 -9.32 16.51
N LEU A 128 -12.53 -9.49 16.76
CA LEU A 128 -13.19 -8.94 17.92
C LEU A 128 -12.85 -9.80 19.14
N PRO A 129 -12.74 -9.20 20.34
CA PRO A 129 -12.59 -9.97 21.56
C PRO A 129 -13.68 -11.05 21.62
N ASP A 130 -13.26 -12.28 21.94
CA ASP A 130 -14.20 -13.38 22.10
C ASP A 130 -15.12 -13.07 23.28
N ASN A 131 -16.42 -13.31 23.08
CA ASN A 131 -17.36 -13.24 24.20
C ASN A 131 -17.18 -14.51 25.03
N ASP A 132 -16.96 -14.35 26.34
CA ASP A 132 -16.94 -15.48 27.27
C ASP A 132 -18.25 -16.26 27.15
N THR A 133 -18.15 -17.48 26.65
CA THR A 133 -19.26 -18.44 26.59
C THR A 133 -19.47 -19.05 27.97
N CYS A 134 -20.72 -19.34 28.33
CA CYS A 134 -20.99 -20.05 29.57
C CYS A 134 -20.69 -21.56 29.42
N ASP A 135 -20.49 -22.26 30.54
CA ASP A 135 -20.17 -23.70 30.57
C ASP A 135 -21.11 -24.56 29.72
N GLN A 136 -22.40 -24.17 29.64
CA GLN A 136 -23.38 -24.88 28.82
C GLN A 136 -23.10 -24.70 27.33
N CYS A 137 -22.78 -23.47 26.89
CA CYS A 137 -22.40 -23.18 25.51
C CYS A 137 -21.15 -23.95 25.09
N ASP A 138 -20.14 -24.02 25.96
CA ASP A 138 -18.91 -24.78 25.71
C ASP A 138 -19.19 -26.27 25.55
N ALA A 139 -20.03 -26.83 26.43
CA ALA A 139 -20.45 -28.22 26.33
C ALA A 139 -21.21 -28.52 25.02
N PHE A 140 -21.98 -27.55 24.49
CA PHE A 140 -22.62 -27.70 23.19
C PHE A 140 -21.63 -27.61 22.02
N LEU A 141 -20.66 -26.68 22.08
CA LEU A 141 -19.60 -26.53 21.09
C LEU A 141 -18.77 -27.80 20.93
N ILE A 142 -18.33 -28.41 22.04
CA ILE A 142 -17.56 -29.65 22.04
C ILE A 142 -18.34 -30.77 21.34
N LYS A 143 -19.63 -30.93 21.65
CA LYS A 143 -20.49 -31.96 21.04
C LYS A 143 -20.68 -31.76 19.53
N LEU A 144 -20.79 -30.51 19.08
CA LEU A 144 -20.89 -30.20 17.65
C LEU A 144 -19.58 -30.56 16.93
N GLN A 145 -18.44 -30.22 17.52
CA GLN A 145 -17.13 -30.54 16.96
C GLN A 145 -16.93 -32.06 16.85
N ASP A 146 -17.22 -32.83 17.90
CA ASP A 146 -17.14 -34.29 17.91
C ASP A 146 -18.00 -34.93 16.80
N SER A 147 -19.18 -34.38 16.55
CA SER A 147 -20.07 -34.82 15.46
C SER A 147 -19.45 -34.61 14.09
N ASP A 148 -18.78 -33.47 13.88
CA ASP A 148 -18.14 -33.16 12.60
C ASP A 148 -16.86 -33.99 12.37
N TYR A 149 -16.09 -34.27 13.42
CA TYR A 149 -14.96 -35.22 13.34
C TYR A 149 -15.42 -36.65 13.03
N ALA A 150 -16.54 -37.10 13.62
CA ALA A 150 -17.11 -38.40 13.31
C ALA A 150 -17.56 -38.52 11.85
N LYS A 151 -18.17 -37.47 11.29
CA LYS A 151 -18.56 -37.41 9.87
C LYS A 151 -17.34 -37.42 8.95
N ALA A 152 -16.33 -36.60 9.22
CA ALA A 152 -15.12 -36.51 8.42
C ALA A 152 -14.37 -37.86 8.35
N ASN A 153 -14.29 -38.56 9.48
CA ASN A 153 -13.66 -39.89 9.56
C ASN A 153 -14.46 -41.00 8.84
N TYR A 154 -15.78 -40.86 8.76
CA TYR A 154 -16.62 -41.77 7.98
C TYR A 154 -16.43 -41.55 6.48
N THR A 155 -16.40 -40.29 6.03
CA THR A 155 -16.18 -39.95 4.61
C THR A 155 -14.78 -40.31 4.11
N ALA A 156 -13.75 -40.27 4.97
CA ALA A 156 -12.38 -40.62 4.60
C ALA A 156 -12.13 -42.15 4.50
N ARG A 157 -13.11 -42.97 4.87
CA ARG A 157 -13.04 -44.44 4.86
C ARG A 157 -13.74 -45.09 3.66
N ILE A 158 -14.40 -44.30 2.81
CA ILE A 158 -15.03 -44.72 1.54
C ILE A 158 -14.08 -44.36 0.41
#